data_AF-A0A2E3D8S8-F1
#
_entry.id   AF-A0A2E3D8S8-F1
#
_cell.length_a   1.000
_cell.length_b   1.000
_cell.length_c   1.000
_cell.angle_alpha   90.00
_cell.angle_beta   90.00
_cell.angle_gamma   90.00
#
_symmetry.space_group_name_H-M   'P 1'
#
loop_
_entity.id
_entity.type
_entity.pdbx_description
1 polymer ?
#
loop_
_entity_poly.entity_id
_entity_poly.type
_entity_poly.pdbx_seq_one_letter_code
_entity_poly.pdbx_strand_id
1 'polypeptide(L)'
;MAITSAAQATDTKETEDTKIKSVAKEIEEYFDTHPDAGDTLEGIADWWVSRQRLRDEKSLIRAALAHLVTEGVLQKRHHGGREIYMRNGSA
;
A
#
# COMPACT_ATOMS: atom_id res chain seq x y z
N MET A 1 3.54 8.70 -45.18
CA MET A 1 2.57 9.56 -44.47
C MET A 1 2.65 9.20 -42.99
N ALA A 2 3.09 10.15 -42.17
CA ALA A 2 3.40 9.92 -40.76
C ALA A 2 2.15 10.10 -39.89
N ILE A 3 1.85 9.12 -39.04
CA ILE A 3 1.04 9.33 -37.85
C ILE A 3 1.90 9.03 -36.63
N THR A 4 2.29 10.12 -35.98
CA THR A 4 2.52 10.32 -34.55
C THR A 4 2.35 9.09 -33.66
N SER A 5 3.41 8.69 -32.97
CA SER A 5 3.30 7.94 -31.71
C SER A 5 4.31 8.49 -30.71
N ALA A 6 3.86 9.46 -29.93
CA ALA A 6 4.57 10.02 -28.77
C ALA A 6 3.70 9.86 -27.51
N ALA A 7 2.99 8.73 -27.39
CA ALA A 7 2.10 8.41 -26.26
C ALA A 7 2.67 7.36 -25.30
N GLN A 8 3.89 6.88 -25.52
CA GLN A 8 4.49 5.78 -24.75
C GLN A 8 5.57 6.29 -23.79
N ALA A 9 5.22 7.24 -22.92
CA ALA A 9 6.08 7.62 -21.80
C ALA A 9 5.30 7.92 -20.51
N THR A 10 3.97 7.97 -20.57
CA THR A 10 3.08 8.20 -19.42
C THR A 10 2.41 6.92 -18.90
N ASP A 11 2.45 5.82 -19.67
CA ASP A 11 1.66 4.59 -19.42
C ASP A 11 2.18 3.74 -18.24
N THR A 12 3.48 3.78 -17.95
CA THR A 12 4.07 2.90 -16.93
C THR A 12 3.81 3.40 -15.51
N LYS A 13 3.77 4.72 -15.31
CA LYS A 13 3.62 5.33 -13.98
C LYS A 13 2.17 5.35 -13.52
N GLU A 14 1.25 5.73 -14.41
CA GLU A 14 -0.18 5.86 -14.11
C GLU A 14 -0.82 4.52 -13.68
N THR A 15 -0.35 3.42 -14.27
CA THR A 15 -0.78 2.07 -13.91
C THR A 15 -0.27 1.65 -12.53
N GLU A 16 0.97 2.01 -12.18
CA GLU A 16 1.55 1.73 -10.86
C GLU A 16 0.88 2.56 -9.76
N ASP A 17 0.69 3.86 -9.97
CA ASP A 17 0.01 4.75 -9.02
C ASP A 17 -1.43 4.27 -8.74
N THR A 18 -2.15 3.83 -9.78
CA THR A 18 -3.51 3.28 -9.63
C THR A 18 -3.50 1.99 -8.81
N LYS A 19 -2.53 1.10 -9.05
CA LYS A 19 -2.39 -0.12 -8.24
C LYS A 19 -2.04 0.20 -6.79
N ILE A 20 -1.10 1.13 -6.55
CA ILE A 20 -0.74 1.56 -5.19
C ILE A 20 -1.97 2.08 -4.45
N LYS A 21 -2.82 2.89 -5.09
CA LYS A 21 -4.06 3.40 -4.50
C LYS A 21 -5.08 2.30 -4.22
N SER A 22 -5.27 1.35 -5.14
CA SER A 22 -6.15 0.20 -4.90
C SER A 22 -5.69 -0.64 -3.71
N VAL A 23 -4.38 -0.93 -3.64
CA VAL A 23 -3.78 -1.66 -2.51
C VAL A 23 -3.86 -0.86 -1.22
N ALA A 24 -3.63 0.45 -1.27
CA ALA A 24 -3.78 1.33 -0.11
C ALA A 24 -5.22 1.27 0.43
N LYS A 25 -6.22 1.29 -0.45
CA LYS A 25 -7.63 1.18 -0.04
C LYS A 25 -7.97 -0.17 0.59
N GLU A 26 -7.51 -1.27 0.01
CA GLU A 26 -7.76 -2.60 0.61
C GLU A 26 -7.04 -2.76 1.96
N ILE A 27 -5.83 -2.20 2.12
CA ILE A 27 -5.11 -2.15 3.40
C ILE A 27 -5.88 -1.28 4.41
N GLU A 28 -6.38 -0.12 3.98
CA GLU A 28 -7.23 0.75 4.80
C GLU A 28 -8.48 0.02 5.30
N GLU A 29 -9.22 -0.65 4.41
CA GLU A 29 -10.42 -1.44 4.73
C GLU A 29 -10.10 -2.59 5.70
N TYR A 30 -8.92 -3.19 5.56
CA TYR A 30 -8.44 -4.22 6.50
C TYR A 30 -8.25 -3.65 7.91
N PHE A 31 -7.58 -2.49 8.03
CA PHE A 31 -7.41 -1.79 9.30
C PHE A 31 -8.72 -1.20 9.86
N ASP A 32 -9.69 -0.83 9.01
CA ASP A 32 -11.03 -0.43 9.44
C ASP A 32 -11.82 -1.59 10.03
N THR A 33 -11.65 -2.79 9.48
CA THR A 33 -12.26 -4.01 10.02
C THR A 33 -11.57 -4.46 11.31
N HIS A 34 -10.27 -4.16 11.46
CA HIS A 34 -9.46 -4.53 12.63
C HIS A 34 -8.70 -3.32 13.18
N PRO A 35 -9.36 -2.37 13.85
CA PRO A 35 -8.71 -1.16 14.36
C PRO A 35 -7.64 -1.45 15.43
N ASP A 36 -7.76 -2.58 16.14
CA ASP A 36 -6.76 -3.07 17.10
C ASP A 36 -5.62 -3.88 16.47
N ALA A 37 -5.64 -4.13 15.15
CA ALA A 37 -4.54 -4.81 14.48
C ALA A 37 -3.32 -3.87 14.40
N GLY A 38 -2.39 -4.03 15.33
CA GLY A 38 -1.04 -3.47 15.23
C GLY A 38 -0.14 -4.46 14.51
N ASP A 39 -0.21 -4.47 13.18
CA ASP A 39 0.52 -5.46 12.38
C ASP A 39 1.84 -4.89 11.83
N THR A 40 2.80 -5.76 11.53
CA THR A 40 4.09 -5.34 10.95
C THR A 40 3.99 -5.29 9.44
N LEU A 41 4.91 -4.57 8.80
CA LEU A 41 5.05 -4.60 7.34
C LEU A 41 5.12 -6.05 6.80
N GLU A 42 5.80 -6.93 7.54
CA GLU A 42 5.95 -8.32 7.15
C GLU A 42 4.63 -9.09 7.23
N GLY A 43 3.84 -8.90 8.30
CA GLY A 43 2.54 -9.58 8.45
C GLY A 43 1.51 -9.09 7.43
N ILE A 44 1.44 -7.77 7.22
CA ILE A 44 0.60 -7.17 6.17
C ILE A 44 1.01 -7.68 4.79
N ALA A 45 2.33 -7.75 4.53
CA ALA A 45 2.82 -8.24 3.25
C ALA A 45 2.57 -9.74 3.04
N ASP A 46 2.68 -10.55 4.09
CA ASP A 46 2.40 -11.99 4.03
C ASP A 46 0.91 -12.27 3.80
N TRP A 47 0.03 -11.56 4.50
CA TRP A 47 -1.41 -11.59 4.28
C TRP A 47 -1.76 -11.18 2.85
N TRP A 48 -1.16 -10.10 2.36
CA TRP A 48 -1.40 -9.60 1.01
C TRP A 48 -0.91 -10.57 -0.07
N VAL A 49 0.30 -11.09 0.07
CA VAL A 49 0.87 -12.11 -0.85
C VAL A 49 0.00 -13.37 -0.86
N SER A 50 -0.55 -13.76 0.29
CA SER A 50 -1.47 -14.90 0.40
C SER A 50 -2.79 -14.66 -0.36
N ARG A 51 -3.29 -13.42 -0.39
CA ARG A 51 -4.54 -13.04 -1.05
C ARG A 51 -4.37 -12.84 -2.56
N GLN A 52 -3.31 -12.14 -2.99
CA GLN A 52 -3.14 -11.69 -4.37
C GLN A 52 -2.22 -12.58 -5.21
N ARG A 53 -1.57 -13.60 -4.61
CA ARG A 53 -0.66 -14.57 -5.26
C ARG A 53 0.43 -13.94 -6.14
N LEU A 54 0.74 -12.66 -5.93
CA LEU A 54 1.75 -11.92 -6.67
C LEU A 54 3.02 -11.82 -5.81
N ARG A 55 4.10 -12.46 -6.28
CA ARG A 55 5.37 -12.57 -5.55
C ARG A 55 6.14 -11.24 -5.42
N ASP A 56 5.86 -10.26 -6.27
CA ASP A 56 6.66 -9.03 -6.39
C ASP A 56 5.98 -7.76 -5.84
N GLU A 57 4.92 -7.90 -5.04
CA GLU A 57 4.16 -6.74 -4.54
C GLU A 57 4.68 -6.15 -3.22
N LYS A 58 5.75 -6.67 -2.61
CA LYS A 58 6.30 -6.08 -1.37
C LYS A 58 6.66 -4.60 -1.51
N SER A 59 7.17 -4.20 -2.68
CA SER A 59 7.47 -2.80 -2.96
C SER A 59 6.21 -1.95 -3.12
N LEU A 60 5.15 -2.55 -3.68
CA LEU A 60 3.87 -1.90 -3.89
C LEU A 60 3.12 -1.71 -2.57
N ILE A 61 3.10 -2.75 -1.72
CA ILE A 61 2.54 -2.69 -0.36
C ILE A 61 3.28 -1.65 0.48
N ARG A 62 4.61 -1.60 0.39
CA ARG A 62 5.41 -0.57 1.07
C ARG A 62 5.05 0.84 0.59
N ALA A 63 4.88 1.04 -0.71
CA ALA A 63 4.48 2.33 -1.27
C ALA A 63 3.05 2.72 -0.83
N ALA A 64 2.13 1.76 -0.81
CA ALA A 64 0.76 1.94 -0.34
C ALA A 64 0.72 2.31 1.16
N LEU A 65 1.45 1.58 2.00
CA LEU A 65 1.57 1.90 3.44
C LEU A 65 2.20 3.27 3.66
N ALA A 66 3.26 3.61 2.91
CA ALA A 66 3.87 4.93 2.99
C ALA A 66 2.88 6.04 2.57
N HIS A 67 2.07 5.79 1.55
CA HIS A 67 1.00 6.71 1.13
C HIS A 67 -0.02 6.91 2.26
N LEU A 68 -0.55 5.83 2.83
CA LEU A 68 -1.52 5.91 3.95
C LEU A 68 -0.96 6.60 5.20
N VAL A 69 0.32 6.41 5.51
CA VAL A 69 0.99 7.11 6.61
C VAL A 69 1.16 8.59 6.31
N THR A 70 1.45 8.94 5.05
CA THR A 70 1.58 10.34 4.60
C THR A 70 0.23 11.05 4.63
N GLU A 71 -0.85 10.38 4.23
CA GLU A 71 -2.23 10.87 4.30
C GLU A 71 -2.77 10.94 5.74
N GLY A 72 -2.05 10.38 6.72
CA GLY A 72 -2.47 10.34 8.12
C GLY A 72 -3.56 9.32 8.42
N VAL A 73 -3.82 8.37 7.52
CA VAL A 73 -4.76 7.24 7.73
C VAL A 73 -4.15 6.18 8.64
N LEU A 74 -2.86 5.88 8.45
CA LEU A 74 -2.11 4.95 9.30
C LEU A 74 -1.05 5.68 10.12
N GLN A 75 -0.76 5.17 11.30
CA GLN A 75 0.39 5.57 12.10
C GLN A 75 1.44 4.46 12.07
N LYS A 76 2.66 4.85 11.72
CA LYS A 76 3.85 4.00 11.91
C LYS A 76 4.41 4.23 13.30
N ARG A 77 4.52 3.16 14.09
CA ARG A 77 5.15 3.17 15.42
C ARG A 77 6.30 2.18 15.47
N HIS A 78 7.27 2.45 16.33
CA HIS A 78 8.38 1.54 16.58
C HIS A 78 8.14 0.87 17.94
N HIS A 79 8.05 -0.46 17.95
CA HIS A 79 7.84 -1.25 19.16
C HIS A 79 8.77 -2.46 19.17
N GLY A 80 9.58 -2.59 20.23
CA GLY A 80 10.47 -3.74 20.39
C GLY A 80 11.47 -3.96 19.25
N GLY A 81 11.90 -2.90 18.56
CA GLY A 81 12.80 -2.99 17.40
C GLY A 81 12.11 -3.34 16.08
N ARG A 82 10.77 -3.44 16.06
CA ARG A 82 9.97 -3.67 14.86
C ARG A 82 9.11 -2.46 14.55
N GLU A 83 8.84 -2.27 13.26
CA GLU A 83 7.93 -1.25 12.77
C GLU A 83 6.53 -1.83 12.71
N ILE A 84 5.61 -1.21 13.43
CA ILE A 84 4.21 -1.60 13.48
C ILE A 84 3.36 -0.48 12.88
N TYR A 85 2.38 -0.88 12.08
CA TYR A 85 1.43 0.02 11.44
C TYR A 85 0.09 -0.18 12.13
N MET A 86 -0.53 0.92 12.53
CA MET A 86 -1.83 0.94 13.19
C MET A 86 -2.74 1.92 12.50
N ARG A 87 -4.06 1.71 12.62
CA ARG A 87 -5.03 2.74 12.20
C ARG A 87 -4.80 4.01 13.02
N ASN A 88 -4.71 5.15 12.34
CA ASN A 88 -4.76 6.43 13.03
C ASN A 88 -6.21 6.67 13.47
N GLY A 89 -6.50 6.54 14.76
CA GLY A 89 -7.83 6.74 15.34
C GLY A 89 -8.26 8.22 15.39
N SER A 90 -8.07 8.96 14.30
CA SER A 90 -8.49 10.36 14.16
C SER A 90 -9.82 10.46 13.43
N ALA A 91 -10.89 9.90 14.00
CA ALA A 91 -12.28 10.33 13.83
C ALA A 91 -13.15 9.67 14.92
#